data_AF-A0A3S3DCB3-F1
#
_entry.id   AF-A0A3S3DCB3-F1
#
_cell.length_a   1.000
_cell.length_b   1.000
_cell.length_c   1.000
_cell.angle_alpha   90.00
_cell.angle_beta   90.00
_cell.angle_gamma   90.00
#
_symmetry.space_group_name_H-M   'P 1'
#
loop_
_entity.id
_entity.type
_entity.pdbx_description
1 polymer ?
#
loop_
_entity_poly.entity_id
_entity_poly.type
_entity_poly.pdbx_seq_one_letter_code
_entity_poly.pdbx_strand_id
1 'polypeptide(L)'
;MQAFILVGVIIASLALVAHGLSRPGGYLALPFQLGGLQLLWIAPQFASLMTDPAVPQEGLDRLALMIVLCSLAALAGWRQGVHLKGGHVQLKMPPDRALWFPAAVLTAIAVLLDAYFQIAKADAIQAGVEGYGIMSILWFLASIRTVPLALSLYLILRRRTMMTISLFTVNALNVGAVAFLLIRRTEIIDFSMVVLFFLFVVRRITIPRAALLVGALGFVLVVYSISALRMAADRHELATGERVGLLNIEVLSTVDFKEEFNNSREAALDLRNAAYLIDYSYQLDIYGWGGASWNRFIWQYVPATFVGRNFKESLVIDNVERQYDGIFGRTGFQWHGGTTSTGYGFSYQEFALLGCLFYWPIGFLMGRLWLRSLRGDIWAQLLYAPTIGLALVAYTHHPMAFYLQFPLIWLAVTAIRVACSRHLRLTVPPAATRQRSSPFRGPQTEGWRLR
;
A
#
# COMPACT_ATOMS: atom_id res chain seq x y z
N MET A 1 26.56 -12.35 13.66
CA MET A 1 25.31 -11.68 14.11
C MET A 1 24.23 -11.69 13.03
N GLN A 2 24.52 -11.18 11.83
CA GLN A 2 23.60 -11.10 10.68
C GLN A 2 22.87 -12.40 10.35
N ALA A 3 23.59 -13.52 10.24
CA ALA A 3 22.99 -14.82 9.94
C ALA A 3 21.95 -15.25 10.98
N PHE A 4 22.20 -14.97 12.26
CA PHE A 4 21.26 -15.28 13.34
C PHE A 4 20.01 -14.40 13.24
N ILE A 5 20.18 -13.10 12.95
CA ILE A 5 19.05 -12.17 12.75
C ILE A 5 18.22 -12.61 11.54
N LEU A 6 18.86 -12.94 10.41
CA LEU A 6 18.18 -13.40 9.21
C LEU A 6 17.38 -14.68 9.45
N VAL A 7 17.98 -15.69 10.10
CA VAL A 7 17.27 -16.92 10.47
C VAL A 7 16.09 -16.62 11.40
N GLY A 8 16.29 -15.74 12.40
CA GLY A 8 15.23 -15.31 13.30
C GLY A 8 14.07 -14.62 12.56
N VAL A 9 14.38 -13.72 11.62
CA VAL A 9 13.39 -13.07 10.75
C VAL A 9 12.65 -14.11 9.94
N ILE A 10 13.35 -15.02 9.24
CA ILE A 10 12.73 -16.07 8.43
C ILE A 10 11.78 -16.93 9.27
N ILE A 11 12.21 -17.40 10.44
CA ILE A 11 11.38 -18.21 11.34
C ILE A 11 10.13 -17.43 11.79
N ALA A 12 10.31 -16.16 12.20
CA ALA A 12 9.19 -15.32 12.61
C ALA A 12 8.21 -15.08 11.45
N SER A 13 8.71 -14.78 10.25
CA SER A 13 7.88 -14.58 9.07
C SER A 13 7.14 -15.85 8.66
N LEU A 14 7.79 -17.02 8.72
CA LEU A 14 7.15 -18.32 8.48
C LEU A 14 6.03 -18.57 9.49
N ALA A 15 6.24 -18.26 10.77
CA ALA A 15 5.22 -18.39 11.80
C ALA A 15 4.02 -17.47 11.52
N LEU A 16 4.24 -16.22 11.09
CA LEU A 16 3.17 -15.29 10.70
C LEU A 16 2.38 -15.79 9.49
N VAL A 17 3.07 -16.30 8.47
CA VAL A 17 2.44 -16.85 7.27
C VAL A 17 1.64 -18.10 7.60
N ALA A 18 2.23 -19.04 8.35
CA ALA A 18 1.56 -20.27 8.78
C ALA A 18 0.31 -19.98 9.61
N HIS A 19 0.40 -19.04 10.56
CA HIS A 19 -0.74 -18.59 11.38
C HIS A 19 -1.84 -17.91 10.55
N GLY A 20 -1.46 -17.19 9.49
CA GLY A 20 -2.44 -16.62 8.55
C GLY A 20 -3.13 -17.69 7.69
N LEU A 21 -2.40 -18.72 7.24
CA LEU A 21 -2.94 -19.82 6.43
C LEU A 21 -3.80 -20.81 7.21
N SER A 22 -3.61 -20.90 8.53
CA SER A 22 -4.42 -21.76 9.40
C SER A 22 -5.84 -21.20 9.61
N ARG A 23 -6.10 -19.93 9.29
CA ARG A 23 -7.39 -19.26 9.49
C ARG A 23 -8.03 -18.88 8.16
N PRO A 24 -9.35 -19.11 7.97
CA PRO A 24 -10.07 -18.64 6.79
C PRO A 24 -9.94 -17.12 6.63
N GLY A 25 -9.43 -16.67 5.47
CA GLY A 25 -9.16 -15.25 5.20
C GLY A 25 -8.03 -14.62 6.02
N GLY A 26 -7.29 -15.41 6.81
CA GLY A 26 -6.15 -14.90 7.60
C GLY A 26 -5.01 -14.36 6.74
N TYR A 27 -4.92 -14.80 5.48
CA TYR A 27 -3.99 -14.25 4.50
C TYR A 27 -4.27 -12.78 4.16
N LEU A 28 -5.45 -12.25 4.46
CA LEU A 28 -5.77 -10.83 4.23
C LEU A 28 -5.30 -9.93 5.37
N ALA A 29 -4.87 -10.51 6.50
CA ALA A 29 -4.45 -9.74 7.66
C ALA A 29 -3.04 -9.16 7.45
N LEU A 30 -2.79 -7.97 8.03
CA LEU A 30 -1.48 -7.31 7.91
C LEU A 30 -0.32 -8.20 8.37
N PRO A 31 -0.38 -8.95 9.49
CA PRO A 31 0.75 -9.79 9.91
C PRO A 31 1.13 -10.85 8.87
N PHE A 32 0.15 -11.46 8.18
CA PHE A 32 0.44 -12.40 7.11
C PHE A 32 1.16 -11.70 5.95
N GLN A 33 0.66 -10.53 5.55
CA GLN A 33 1.24 -9.76 4.45
C GLN A 33 2.67 -9.30 4.77
N LEU A 34 2.94 -8.91 6.01
CA LEU A 34 4.29 -8.57 6.48
C LEU A 34 5.22 -9.80 6.46
N GLY A 35 4.74 -10.96 6.93
CA GLY A 35 5.51 -12.20 6.84
C GLY A 35 5.81 -12.59 5.39
N GLY A 36 4.83 -12.45 4.49
CA GLY A 36 5.02 -12.68 3.05
C GLY A 36 6.05 -11.73 2.44
N LEU A 37 5.96 -10.43 2.73
CA LEU A 37 6.92 -9.42 2.28
C LEU A 37 8.35 -9.76 2.76
N GLN A 38 8.49 -10.15 4.02
CA GLN A 38 9.79 -10.51 4.58
C GLN A 38 10.38 -11.75 3.93
N LEU A 39 9.60 -12.80 3.71
CA LEU A 39 10.09 -14.05 3.12
C LEU A 39 10.40 -13.92 1.63
N LEU A 40 9.52 -13.25 0.89
CA LEU A 40 9.55 -13.27 -0.56
C LEU A 40 10.37 -12.13 -1.16
N TRP A 41 10.56 -11.04 -0.42
CA TRP A 41 11.22 -9.84 -0.93
C TRP A 41 12.45 -9.43 -0.11
N ILE A 42 12.36 -9.41 1.23
CA ILE A 42 13.46 -8.95 2.08
C ILE A 42 14.54 -10.02 2.25
N ALA A 43 14.15 -11.22 2.66
CA ALA A 43 15.12 -12.28 3.00
C ALA A 43 16.04 -12.67 1.83
N PRO A 44 15.56 -12.82 0.57
CA PRO A 44 16.43 -13.16 -0.56
C PRO A 44 17.46 -12.07 -0.87
N GLN A 45 17.03 -10.80 -0.84
CA GLN A 45 17.91 -9.65 -1.05
C GLN A 45 18.91 -9.50 0.09
N PHE A 46 18.47 -9.62 1.33
CA PHE A 46 19.34 -9.51 2.50
C PHE A 46 20.40 -10.63 2.52
N ALA A 47 20.00 -11.86 2.18
CA ALA A 47 20.94 -12.98 2.06
C ALA A 47 22.01 -12.75 0.98
N SER A 48 21.64 -12.13 -0.14
CA SER A 48 22.61 -11.74 -1.18
C SER A 48 23.64 -10.74 -0.66
N LEU A 49 23.17 -9.67 0.01
CA LEU A 49 24.05 -8.61 0.51
C LEU A 49 25.03 -9.09 1.58
N MET A 50 24.67 -10.11 2.36
CA MET A 50 25.58 -10.70 3.35
C MET A 50 26.84 -11.31 2.73
N THR A 51 26.78 -11.69 1.45
CA THR A 51 27.93 -12.24 0.72
C THR A 51 28.66 -11.22 -0.14
N ASP A 52 28.14 -10.01 -0.27
CA ASP A 52 28.72 -8.96 -1.12
C ASP A 52 29.75 -8.13 -0.31
N PRO A 53 31.05 -8.20 -0.65
CA PRO A 53 32.08 -7.46 0.06
C PRO A 53 32.03 -5.95 -0.18
N ALA A 54 31.32 -5.47 -1.21
CA ALA A 54 31.20 -4.05 -1.50
C ALA A 54 30.31 -3.32 -0.48
N VAL A 55 29.42 -4.04 0.20
CA VAL A 55 28.40 -3.45 1.07
C VAL A 55 28.97 -3.23 2.48
N PRO A 56 28.76 -2.05 3.11
CA PRO A 56 29.25 -1.79 4.45
C PRO A 56 28.59 -2.73 5.48
N GLN A 57 29.41 -3.55 6.14
CA GLN A 57 28.94 -4.56 7.11
C GLN A 57 28.23 -3.94 8.31
N GLU A 58 28.72 -2.79 8.76
CA GLU A 58 28.11 -2.00 9.83
C GLU A 58 26.71 -1.47 9.45
N GLY A 59 26.53 -1.05 8.19
CA GLY A 59 25.23 -0.69 7.64
C GLY A 59 24.27 -1.88 7.60
N LEU A 60 24.77 -3.05 7.18
CA LEU A 60 23.98 -4.29 7.12
C LEU A 60 23.52 -4.78 8.50
N ASP A 61 24.39 -4.70 9.51
CA ASP A 61 24.04 -5.06 10.89
C ASP A 61 22.88 -4.21 11.43
N ARG A 62 22.95 -2.90 11.20
CA ARG A 62 21.92 -1.94 11.61
C ARG A 62 20.64 -2.08 10.78
N LEU A 63 20.76 -2.39 9.48
CA LEU A 63 19.63 -2.72 8.64
C LEU A 63 18.90 -3.96 9.14
N ALA A 64 19.63 -5.02 9.52
CA ALA A 64 19.06 -6.24 10.09
C ALA A 64 18.26 -5.94 11.37
N LEU A 65 18.86 -5.12 12.25
CA LEU A 65 18.20 -4.69 13.48
C LEU A 65 16.94 -3.87 13.19
N MET A 66 16.99 -2.93 12.23
CA MET A 66 15.84 -2.13 11.82
C MET A 66 14.71 -2.99 11.23
N ILE A 67 15.03 -4.00 10.42
CA ILE A 67 14.03 -4.94 9.90
C ILE A 67 13.27 -5.60 11.05
N VAL A 68 13.97 -6.07 12.09
CA VAL A 68 13.35 -6.67 13.28
C VAL A 68 12.52 -5.65 14.05
N LEU A 69 13.10 -4.48 14.40
CA LEU A 69 12.44 -3.47 15.22
C LEU A 69 11.17 -2.93 14.55
N CYS A 70 11.21 -2.58 13.27
CA CYS A 70 10.05 -2.09 12.52
C CYS A 70 8.93 -3.15 12.44
N SER A 71 9.30 -4.42 12.33
CA SER A 71 8.36 -5.53 12.30
C SER A 71 7.70 -5.76 13.65
N LEU A 72 8.50 -5.77 14.72
CA LEU A 72 8.00 -5.87 16.09
C LEU A 72 7.08 -4.69 16.45
N ALA A 73 7.45 -3.47 16.06
CA ALA A 73 6.63 -2.28 16.28
C ALA A 73 5.26 -2.40 15.60
N ALA A 74 5.21 -2.80 14.32
CA ALA A 74 3.93 -3.03 13.63
C ALA A 74 3.12 -4.18 14.24
N LEU A 75 3.75 -5.28 14.65
CA LEU A 75 3.05 -6.40 15.28
C LEU A 75 2.50 -6.03 16.66
N ALA A 76 3.27 -5.26 17.45
CA ALA A 76 2.83 -4.72 18.73
C ALA A 76 1.62 -3.80 18.55
N GLY A 77 1.73 -2.86 17.59
CA GLY A 77 0.62 -2.00 17.18
C GLY A 77 -0.61 -2.82 16.78
N TRP A 78 -0.44 -3.79 15.87
CA TRP A 78 -1.52 -4.67 15.40
C TRP A 78 -2.22 -5.40 16.55
N ARG A 79 -1.45 -6.04 17.44
CA ARG A 79 -2.00 -6.74 18.60
C ARG A 79 -2.81 -5.79 19.46
N GLN A 80 -2.28 -4.62 19.78
CA GLN A 80 -3.00 -3.62 20.55
C GLN A 80 -4.26 -3.14 19.83
N GLY A 81 -4.21 -2.92 18.51
CA GLY A 81 -5.36 -2.55 17.70
C GLY A 81 -6.48 -3.59 17.73
N VAL A 82 -6.13 -4.87 17.66
CA VAL A 82 -7.10 -5.98 17.73
C VAL A 82 -7.63 -6.18 19.17
N HIS A 83 -6.82 -5.95 20.20
CA HIS A 83 -7.22 -6.18 21.60
C HIS A 83 -7.92 -4.99 22.27
N LEU A 84 -7.75 -3.76 21.76
CA LEU A 84 -8.38 -2.59 22.35
C LEU A 84 -9.90 -2.72 22.30
N LYS A 85 -10.54 -2.86 23.46
CA LYS A 85 -12.00 -2.90 23.62
C LYS A 85 -12.58 -1.54 23.19
N GLY A 86 -12.88 -1.39 21.90
CA GLY A 86 -13.64 -0.26 21.39
C GLY A 86 -15.12 -0.45 21.74
N GLY A 87 -15.80 0.64 22.12
CA GLY A 87 -17.25 0.66 22.23
C GLY A 87 -17.90 0.05 20.99
N HIS A 88 -18.87 -0.83 21.20
CA HIS A 88 -19.60 -1.52 20.15
C HIS A 88 -20.53 -0.52 19.45
N VAL A 89 -19.97 0.42 18.69
CA VAL A 89 -20.78 1.24 17.80
C VAL A 89 -21.08 0.36 16.59
N GLN A 90 -22.14 -0.44 16.70
CA GLN A 90 -22.78 -1.02 15.53
C GLN A 90 -23.33 0.16 14.72
N LEU A 91 -22.52 0.66 13.79
CA LEU A 91 -22.96 1.64 12.83
C LEU A 91 -24.02 0.97 11.97
N LYS A 92 -25.26 1.48 12.04
CA LYS A 92 -26.34 0.99 11.17
C LYS A 92 -25.86 1.07 9.73
N MET A 93 -25.92 -0.07 9.06
CA MET A 93 -25.49 -0.16 7.68
C MET A 93 -26.43 0.67 6.80
N PRO A 94 -25.92 1.58 5.96
CA PRO A 94 -26.78 2.31 5.04
C PRO A 94 -27.44 1.34 4.05
N PRO A 95 -28.67 1.61 3.61
CA PRO A 95 -29.30 0.82 2.56
C PRO A 95 -28.48 0.92 1.27
N ASP A 96 -28.49 -0.13 0.44
CA ASP A 96 -27.74 -0.17 -0.83
C ASP A 96 -28.08 1.04 -1.72
N ARG A 97 -29.35 1.50 -1.67
CA ARG A 97 -29.84 2.67 -2.40
C ARG A 97 -29.19 3.99 -1.96
N ALA A 98 -28.62 4.08 -0.76
CA ALA A 98 -27.91 5.28 -0.30
C ALA A 98 -26.44 5.29 -0.76
N LEU A 99 -25.90 4.15 -1.20
CA LEU A 99 -24.49 3.99 -1.53
C LEU A 99 -24.17 4.15 -3.02
N TRP A 100 -25.13 3.90 -3.93
CA TRP A 100 -24.85 3.95 -5.38
C TRP A 100 -24.50 5.37 -5.86
N PHE A 101 -25.16 6.41 -5.33
CA PHE A 101 -24.90 7.78 -5.77
C PHE A 101 -23.51 8.27 -5.35
N PRO A 102 -23.09 8.13 -4.06
CA PRO A 102 -21.71 8.38 -3.68
C PRO A 102 -20.69 7.54 -4.47
N ALA A 103 -21.00 6.27 -4.77
CA ALA A 103 -20.15 5.43 -5.59
C ALA A 103 -19.98 5.97 -7.01
N ALA A 104 -21.08 6.41 -7.64
CA ALA A 104 -21.05 7.01 -8.98
C ALA A 104 -20.26 8.31 -9.01
N VAL A 105 -20.46 9.20 -8.04
CA VAL A 105 -19.71 10.46 -7.92
C VAL A 105 -18.22 10.21 -7.76
N LEU A 106 -17.82 9.31 -6.85
CA LEU A 106 -16.41 8.98 -6.66
C LEU A 106 -15.79 8.27 -7.87
N THR A 107 -16.57 7.42 -8.56
CA THR A 107 -16.13 6.81 -9.81
C THR A 107 -15.85 7.88 -10.86
N ALA A 108 -16.75 8.86 -11.02
CA ALA A 108 -16.56 9.96 -11.97
C ALA A 108 -15.31 10.78 -11.62
N ILE A 109 -15.14 11.14 -10.33
CA ILE A 109 -13.96 11.87 -9.85
C ILE A 109 -12.68 11.07 -10.13
N ALA A 110 -12.64 9.78 -9.80
CA ALA A 110 -11.46 8.94 -10.01
C ALA A 110 -11.10 8.81 -11.50
N VAL A 111 -12.10 8.65 -12.37
CA VAL A 111 -11.89 8.59 -13.82
C VAL A 111 -11.39 9.92 -14.37
N LEU A 112 -11.97 11.05 -13.95
CA LEU A 112 -11.53 12.37 -14.40
C LEU A 112 -10.11 12.69 -13.91
N LEU A 113 -9.77 12.37 -12.67
CA LEU A 113 -8.42 12.56 -12.13
C LEU A 113 -7.39 11.71 -12.87
N ASP A 114 -7.70 10.44 -13.16
CA ASP A 114 -6.78 9.57 -13.89
C ASP A 114 -6.62 10.03 -15.35
N ALA A 115 -7.70 10.41 -16.03
CA ALA A 115 -7.64 10.98 -17.37
C ALA A 115 -6.79 12.26 -17.42
N TYR A 116 -7.00 13.18 -16.47
CA TYR A 116 -6.22 14.41 -16.40
C TYR A 116 -4.75 14.15 -16.04
N PHE A 117 -4.48 13.17 -15.18
CA PHE A 117 -3.11 12.72 -14.89
C PHE A 117 -2.40 12.18 -16.13
N GLN A 118 -3.06 11.36 -16.95
CA GLN A 118 -2.43 10.84 -18.17
C GLN A 118 -2.14 11.95 -19.19
N ILE A 119 -3.04 12.93 -19.33
CA ILE A 119 -2.82 14.11 -20.19
C ILE A 119 -1.62 14.91 -19.68
N ALA A 120 -1.63 15.30 -18.39
CA ALA A 120 -0.54 16.06 -17.80
C ALA A 120 0.81 15.33 -17.87
N LYS A 121 0.81 14.00 -17.78
CA LYS A 121 2.00 13.17 -17.94
C LYS A 121 2.52 13.21 -19.38
N ALA A 122 1.63 13.12 -20.38
CA ALA A 122 2.03 13.20 -21.78
C ALA A 122 2.68 14.56 -22.10
N ASP A 123 2.09 15.65 -21.60
CA ASP A 123 2.62 17.00 -21.76
C ASP A 123 3.99 17.16 -21.07
N ALA A 124 4.14 16.62 -19.86
CA ALA A 124 5.41 16.69 -19.12
C ALA A 124 6.55 15.95 -19.81
N ILE A 125 6.27 14.77 -20.39
CA ILE A 125 7.24 14.00 -21.18
C ILE A 125 7.66 14.79 -22.42
N GLN A 126 6.71 15.40 -23.13
CA GLN A 126 7.02 16.23 -24.30
C GLN A 126 7.83 17.47 -23.95
N ALA A 127 7.62 18.05 -22.76
CA ALA A 127 8.35 19.21 -22.28
C ALA A 127 9.73 18.88 -21.67
N GLY A 128 10.12 17.60 -21.58
CA GLY A 128 11.37 17.18 -20.94
C GLY A 128 11.43 17.50 -19.44
N VAL A 129 10.27 17.75 -18.79
CA VAL A 129 10.18 18.07 -17.38
C VAL A 129 9.96 16.79 -16.60
N GLU A 130 10.97 16.37 -15.83
CA GLU A 130 10.84 15.23 -14.93
C GLU A 130 9.87 15.59 -13.78
N GLY A 131 8.63 15.10 -13.86
CA GLY A 131 7.73 14.74 -12.76
C GLY A 131 7.49 15.63 -11.52
N TYR A 132 8.06 16.82 -11.42
CA TYR A 132 7.89 17.71 -10.27
C TYR A 132 6.68 18.65 -10.44
N GLY A 133 5.92 18.87 -9.36
CA GLY A 133 4.79 19.82 -9.34
C GLY A 133 3.42 19.17 -9.47
N ILE A 134 2.58 19.65 -10.40
CA ILE A 134 1.16 19.28 -10.50
C ILE A 134 0.95 17.78 -10.73
N MET A 135 1.85 17.11 -11.47
CA MET A 135 1.77 15.66 -11.73
C MET A 135 1.81 14.84 -10.44
N SER A 136 2.64 15.23 -9.47
CA SER A 136 2.73 14.57 -8.16
C SER A 136 1.45 14.74 -7.34
N ILE A 137 0.81 15.91 -7.42
CA ILE A 137 -0.49 16.18 -6.76
C ILE A 137 -1.59 15.35 -7.41
N LEU A 138 -1.63 15.29 -8.74
CA LEU A 138 -2.63 14.51 -9.47
C LEU A 138 -2.49 13.01 -9.19
N TRP A 139 -1.26 12.49 -9.16
CA TRP A 139 -1.02 11.09 -8.80
C TRP A 139 -1.47 10.78 -7.38
N PHE A 140 -1.19 11.68 -6.44
CA PHE A 140 -1.66 11.58 -5.06
C PHE A 140 -3.19 11.59 -4.96
N LEU A 141 -3.87 12.49 -5.65
CA LEU A 141 -5.34 12.52 -5.68
C LEU A 141 -5.93 11.30 -6.37
N ALA A 142 -5.27 10.80 -7.42
CA ALA A 142 -5.66 9.60 -8.13
C ALA A 142 -5.58 8.34 -7.24
N SER A 143 -4.81 8.35 -6.15
CA SER A 143 -4.78 7.24 -5.17
C SER A 143 -6.16 6.92 -4.57
N ILE A 144 -7.10 7.87 -4.58
CA ILE A 144 -8.49 7.68 -4.13
C ILE A 144 -9.21 6.60 -4.94
N ARG A 145 -8.78 6.29 -6.17
CA ARG A 145 -9.43 5.32 -7.09
C ARG A 145 -9.66 3.92 -6.53
N THR A 146 -8.90 3.52 -5.51
CA THR A 146 -9.09 2.25 -4.79
C THR A 146 -10.36 2.23 -3.94
N VAL A 147 -10.84 3.40 -3.48
CA VAL A 147 -12.08 3.56 -2.70
C VAL A 147 -13.34 3.29 -3.52
N PRO A 148 -13.58 3.91 -4.71
CA PRO A 148 -14.73 3.58 -5.54
C PRO A 148 -14.65 2.14 -6.11
N LEU A 149 -13.45 1.58 -6.34
CA LEU A 149 -13.30 0.16 -6.65
C LEU A 149 -13.83 -0.71 -5.49
N ALA A 150 -13.38 -0.46 -4.26
CA ALA A 150 -13.85 -1.17 -3.07
C ALA A 150 -15.37 -1.05 -2.87
N LEU A 151 -15.91 0.16 -3.04
CA LEU A 151 -17.34 0.43 -2.86
C LEU A 151 -18.19 -0.21 -3.96
N SER A 152 -17.79 -0.12 -5.22
CA SER A 152 -18.52 -0.74 -6.34
C SER A 152 -18.48 -2.26 -6.26
N LEU A 153 -17.34 -2.85 -5.87
CA LEU A 153 -17.23 -4.29 -5.62
C LEU A 153 -18.12 -4.74 -4.46
N TYR A 154 -18.16 -3.97 -3.37
CA TYR A 154 -19.09 -4.25 -2.28
C TYR A 154 -20.55 -4.29 -2.76
N LEU A 155 -20.96 -3.30 -3.56
CA LEU A 155 -22.33 -3.18 -4.07
C LEU A 155 -22.70 -4.34 -5.01
N ILE A 156 -21.87 -4.66 -6.01
CA ILE A 156 -22.15 -5.76 -6.95
C ILE A 156 -22.19 -7.12 -6.24
N LEU A 157 -21.38 -7.31 -5.19
CA LEU A 157 -21.40 -8.54 -4.40
C LEU A 157 -22.67 -8.66 -3.54
N ARG A 158 -23.30 -7.55 -3.11
CA ARG A 158 -24.56 -7.60 -2.37
C ARG A 158 -25.79 -7.69 -3.29
N ARG A 159 -25.83 -6.87 -4.34
CA ARG A 159 -26.93 -6.82 -5.30
C ARG A 159 -26.39 -6.61 -6.70
N ARG A 160 -26.60 -7.59 -7.57
CA ARG A 160 -26.26 -7.49 -8.99
C ARG A 160 -27.36 -6.76 -9.74
N THR A 161 -27.14 -5.49 -10.02
CA THR A 161 -27.95 -4.67 -10.94
C THR A 161 -27.06 -4.12 -12.05
N MET A 162 -27.63 -3.74 -13.19
CA MET A 162 -26.85 -3.14 -14.28
C MET A 162 -26.04 -1.93 -13.82
N MET A 163 -26.60 -1.08 -12.93
CA MET A 163 -25.87 0.03 -12.35
C MET A 163 -24.63 -0.40 -11.56
N THR A 164 -24.75 -1.40 -10.67
CA THR A 164 -23.61 -1.90 -9.89
C THR A 164 -22.57 -2.59 -10.76
N ILE A 165 -23.01 -3.27 -11.84
CA ILE A 165 -22.13 -3.91 -12.81
C ILE A 165 -21.35 -2.83 -13.55
N SER A 166 -22.02 -1.81 -14.10
CA SER A 166 -21.36 -0.71 -14.80
C SER A 166 -20.37 0.04 -13.91
N LEU A 167 -20.75 0.37 -12.66
CA LEU A 167 -19.83 1.01 -11.72
C LEU A 167 -18.61 0.15 -11.43
N PHE A 168 -18.79 -1.15 -11.19
CA PHE A 168 -17.67 -2.05 -10.97
C PHE A 168 -16.79 -2.17 -12.20
N THR A 169 -17.36 -2.37 -13.39
CA THR A 169 -16.62 -2.48 -14.65
C THR A 169 -15.78 -1.23 -14.92
N VAL A 170 -16.34 -0.02 -14.77
CA VAL A 170 -15.59 1.23 -14.96
C VAL A 170 -14.43 1.35 -13.98
N ASN A 171 -14.64 1.08 -12.69
CA ASN A 171 -13.57 1.14 -11.70
C ASN A 171 -12.52 0.03 -11.90
N ALA A 172 -12.96 -1.18 -12.27
CA ALA A 172 -12.08 -2.30 -12.53
C ALA A 172 -11.22 -2.06 -13.77
N LEU A 173 -11.76 -1.43 -14.81
CA LEU A 173 -10.97 -1.02 -15.97
C LEU A 173 -10.00 0.11 -15.63
N ASN A 174 -10.43 1.13 -14.87
CA ASN A 174 -9.57 2.24 -14.46
C ASN A 174 -8.36 1.75 -13.65
N VAL A 175 -8.61 1.00 -12.55
CA VAL A 175 -7.54 0.52 -11.68
C VAL A 175 -6.79 -0.66 -12.33
N GLY A 176 -7.52 -1.57 -12.97
CA GLY A 176 -6.99 -2.78 -13.58
C GLY A 176 -6.12 -2.51 -14.81
N ALA A 177 -6.43 -1.50 -15.62
CA ALA A 177 -5.57 -1.10 -16.73
C ALA A 177 -4.19 -0.69 -16.22
N VAL A 178 -4.12 0.15 -15.18
CA VAL A 178 -2.85 0.56 -14.59
C VAL A 178 -2.14 -0.61 -13.90
N ALA A 179 -2.90 -1.46 -13.18
CA ALA A 179 -2.33 -2.61 -12.49
C ALA A 179 -1.71 -3.62 -13.46
N PHE A 180 -2.46 -4.06 -14.48
CA PHE A 180 -2.09 -5.21 -15.31
C PHE A 180 -1.46 -4.84 -16.64
N LEU A 181 -1.80 -3.70 -17.27
CA LEU A 181 -1.19 -3.30 -18.55
C LEU A 181 0.18 -2.65 -18.33
N LEU A 182 0.29 -1.76 -17.33
CA LEU A 182 1.54 -1.07 -17.00
C LEU A 182 2.40 -1.84 -15.99
N ILE A 183 1.95 -3.03 -15.55
CA ILE A 183 2.51 -3.88 -14.49
C ILE A 183 3.14 -3.02 -13.41
N ARG A 184 2.29 -2.39 -12.61
CA ARG A 184 2.75 -1.65 -11.43
C ARG A 184 2.47 -2.46 -10.18
N ARG A 185 3.55 -2.82 -9.48
CA ARG A 185 3.55 -3.76 -8.33
C ARG A 185 2.54 -3.33 -7.26
N THR A 186 2.54 -2.05 -6.91
CA THR A 186 1.65 -1.48 -5.89
C THR A 186 0.18 -1.61 -6.30
N GLU A 187 -0.15 -1.23 -7.53
CA GLU A 187 -1.52 -1.28 -8.06
C GLU A 187 -2.05 -2.71 -8.20
N ILE A 188 -1.20 -3.69 -8.56
CA ILE A 188 -1.57 -5.11 -8.59
C ILE A 188 -1.93 -5.59 -7.17
N ILE A 189 -1.12 -5.24 -6.17
CA ILE A 189 -1.40 -5.57 -4.77
C ILE A 189 -2.70 -4.91 -4.34
N ASP A 190 -2.88 -3.61 -4.57
CA ASP A 190 -4.08 -2.87 -4.17
C ASP A 190 -5.35 -3.47 -4.79
N PHE A 191 -5.34 -3.70 -6.11
CA PHE A 191 -6.46 -4.31 -6.82
C PHE A 191 -6.78 -5.71 -6.26
N SER A 192 -5.75 -6.55 -6.15
CA SER A 192 -5.90 -7.92 -5.66
C SER A 192 -6.43 -7.94 -4.22
N MET A 193 -5.85 -7.13 -3.33
CA MET A 193 -6.27 -7.08 -1.93
C MET A 193 -7.70 -6.58 -1.78
N VAL A 194 -8.12 -5.57 -2.55
CA VAL A 194 -9.52 -5.12 -2.56
C VAL A 194 -10.44 -6.27 -3.02
N VAL A 195 -10.12 -6.94 -4.12
CA VAL A 195 -10.93 -8.04 -4.65
C VAL A 195 -11.04 -9.19 -3.64
N LEU A 196 -9.91 -9.69 -3.17
CA LEU A 196 -9.85 -10.82 -2.24
C LEU A 196 -10.53 -10.49 -0.90
N PHE A 197 -10.33 -9.27 -0.40
CA PHE A 197 -10.92 -8.84 0.85
C PHE A 197 -12.44 -8.81 0.78
N PHE A 198 -13.03 -8.17 -0.24
CA PHE A 198 -14.48 -8.07 -0.36
C PHE A 198 -15.15 -9.40 -0.71
N LEU A 199 -14.51 -10.27 -1.50
CA LEU A 199 -14.96 -11.65 -1.69
C LEU A 199 -15.04 -12.39 -0.34
N PHE A 200 -14.06 -12.19 0.54
CA PHE A 200 -14.07 -12.78 1.87
C PHE A 200 -15.09 -12.14 2.82
N VAL A 201 -15.11 -10.81 2.99
CA VAL A 201 -15.98 -10.18 4.00
C VAL A 201 -17.46 -10.17 3.60
N VAL A 202 -17.78 -10.10 2.30
CA VAL A 202 -19.17 -10.06 1.81
C VAL A 202 -19.71 -11.46 1.49
N ARG A 203 -18.91 -12.30 0.81
CA ARG A 203 -19.36 -13.62 0.32
C ARG A 203 -18.78 -14.81 1.09
N ARG A 204 -17.85 -14.58 2.03
CA ARG A 204 -17.13 -15.64 2.77
C ARG A 204 -16.37 -16.61 1.86
N ILE A 205 -16.05 -16.17 0.65
CA ILE A 205 -15.24 -16.94 -0.29
C ILE A 205 -13.78 -16.83 0.13
N THR A 206 -13.12 -17.98 0.27
CA THR A 206 -11.70 -18.06 0.57
C THR A 206 -10.98 -18.70 -0.60
N ILE A 207 -9.75 -18.25 -0.88
CA ILE A 207 -8.93 -18.84 -1.93
C ILE A 207 -8.26 -20.12 -1.40
N PRO A 208 -8.23 -21.22 -2.18
CA PRO A 208 -7.51 -22.42 -1.80
C PRO A 208 -6.02 -22.11 -1.63
N ARG A 209 -5.41 -22.69 -0.60
CA ARG A 209 -4.01 -22.40 -0.22
C ARG A 209 -3.02 -22.61 -1.36
N ALA A 210 -3.25 -23.61 -2.21
CA ALA A 210 -2.44 -23.86 -3.39
C ALA A 210 -2.47 -22.67 -4.38
N ALA A 211 -3.64 -22.07 -4.64
CA ALA A 211 -3.74 -20.91 -5.51
C ALA A 211 -3.09 -19.67 -4.89
N LEU A 212 -3.12 -19.50 -3.56
CA LEU A 212 -2.36 -18.44 -2.88
C LEU A 212 -0.85 -18.64 -3.06
N LEU A 213 -0.35 -19.87 -2.92
CA LEU A 213 1.07 -20.17 -3.10
C LEU A 213 1.52 -19.93 -4.54
N VAL A 214 0.77 -20.45 -5.52
CA VAL A 214 1.03 -20.22 -6.94
C VAL A 214 0.99 -18.74 -7.28
N GLY A 215 -0.03 -18.02 -6.79
CA GLY A 215 -0.15 -16.58 -6.98
C GLY A 215 1.01 -15.79 -6.36
N ALA A 216 1.46 -16.17 -5.17
CA ALA A 216 2.61 -15.54 -4.51
C ALA A 216 3.92 -15.78 -5.27
N LEU A 217 4.16 -17.01 -5.73
CA LEU A 217 5.34 -17.34 -6.55
C LEU A 217 5.33 -16.62 -7.89
N GLY A 218 4.18 -16.59 -8.57
CA GLY A 218 4.00 -15.82 -9.80
C GLY A 218 4.23 -14.32 -9.59
N PHE A 219 3.71 -13.77 -8.49
CA PHE A 219 3.95 -12.37 -8.13
C PHE A 219 5.43 -12.07 -7.91
N VAL A 220 6.16 -12.95 -7.21
CA VAL A 220 7.61 -12.83 -7.03
C VAL A 220 8.34 -12.80 -8.38
N LEU A 221 8.06 -13.75 -9.26
CA LEU A 221 8.70 -13.79 -10.58
C LEU A 221 8.48 -12.49 -11.37
N VAL A 222 7.24 -11.99 -11.39
CA VAL A 222 6.90 -10.72 -12.06
C VAL A 222 7.59 -9.52 -11.40
N VAL A 223 7.62 -9.48 -10.07
CA VAL A 223 8.28 -8.40 -9.32
C VAL A 223 9.76 -8.35 -9.68
N TYR A 224 10.49 -9.46 -9.56
CA TYR A 224 11.93 -9.47 -9.84
C TYR A 224 12.25 -9.24 -11.32
N SER A 225 11.33 -9.52 -12.25
CA SER A 225 11.57 -9.38 -13.69
C SER A 225 11.00 -8.09 -14.30
N ILE A 226 10.48 -7.16 -13.49
CA ILE A 226 9.70 -6.04 -14.00
C ILE A 226 10.51 -5.07 -14.87
N SER A 227 11.78 -4.86 -14.53
CA SER A 227 12.66 -3.93 -15.26
C SER A 227 12.99 -4.51 -16.63
N ALA A 228 13.28 -5.81 -16.69
CA ALA A 228 13.49 -6.53 -17.95
C ALA A 228 12.23 -6.54 -18.82
N LEU A 229 11.05 -6.78 -18.22
CA LEU A 229 9.77 -6.71 -18.93
C LEU A 229 9.54 -5.31 -19.52
N ARG A 230 9.83 -4.25 -18.77
CA ARG A 230 9.70 -2.86 -19.27
C ARG A 230 10.67 -2.59 -20.42
N MET A 231 11.94 -2.93 -20.27
CA MET A 231 12.91 -2.76 -21.36
C MET A 231 12.53 -3.58 -22.60
N ALA A 232 11.98 -4.78 -22.42
CA ALA A 232 11.50 -5.60 -23.53
C ALA A 232 10.30 -4.96 -24.25
N ALA A 233 9.33 -4.40 -23.50
CA ALA A 233 8.21 -3.67 -24.08
C ALA A 233 8.67 -2.38 -24.78
N ASP A 234 9.59 -1.62 -24.19
CA ASP A 234 10.13 -0.40 -24.79
C ASP A 234 10.88 -0.72 -26.09
N ARG A 235 11.65 -1.82 -26.13
CA ARG A 235 12.32 -2.30 -27.36
C ARG A 235 11.31 -2.72 -28.43
N HIS A 236 10.20 -3.35 -28.03
CA HIS A 236 9.15 -3.73 -28.96
C HIS A 236 8.41 -2.51 -29.54
N GLU A 237 8.11 -1.51 -28.69
CA GLU A 237 7.51 -0.24 -29.10
C GLU A 237 8.43 0.52 -30.07
N LEU A 238 9.75 0.54 -29.81
CA LEU A 238 10.74 1.12 -30.72
C LEU A 238 10.83 0.38 -32.07
N ALA A 239 10.63 -0.93 -32.09
CA ALA A 239 10.75 -1.74 -33.29
C ALA A 239 9.48 -1.74 -34.17
N THR A 240 8.30 -1.71 -33.55
CA THR A 240 7.01 -1.88 -34.24
C THR A 240 6.18 -0.59 -34.32
N GLY A 241 6.50 0.40 -33.49
CA GLY A 241 5.66 1.58 -33.30
C GLY A 241 4.36 1.31 -32.53
N GLU A 242 4.12 0.07 -32.07
CA GLU A 242 2.94 -0.30 -31.31
C GLU A 242 3.29 -0.50 -29.83
N ARG A 243 2.52 0.15 -28.96
CA ARG A 243 2.68 0.00 -27.52
C ARG A 243 1.97 -1.26 -27.04
N VAL A 244 2.74 -2.33 -26.87
CA VAL A 244 2.24 -3.60 -26.35
C VAL A 244 2.19 -3.62 -24.83
N GLY A 245 1.18 -4.30 -24.28
CA GLY A 245 1.13 -4.58 -22.84
C GLY A 245 2.27 -5.50 -22.41
N LEU A 246 2.76 -5.33 -21.19
CA LEU A 246 3.90 -6.12 -20.66
C LEU A 246 3.59 -7.62 -20.48
N LEU A 247 2.31 -8.01 -20.53
CA LEU A 247 1.86 -9.41 -20.53
C LEU A 247 1.70 -9.99 -21.95
N ASN A 248 2.11 -9.26 -22.99
CA ASN A 248 2.13 -9.79 -24.35
C ASN A 248 3.09 -10.99 -24.42
N ILE A 249 2.63 -12.08 -25.04
CA ILE A 249 3.40 -13.31 -25.18
C ILE A 249 4.77 -13.09 -25.85
N GLU A 250 4.85 -12.14 -26.79
CA GLU A 250 6.09 -11.77 -27.46
C GLU A 250 7.07 -11.16 -26.46
N VAL A 251 6.63 -10.18 -25.66
CA VAL A 251 7.45 -9.55 -24.60
C VAL A 251 7.88 -10.60 -23.57
N LEU A 252 6.96 -11.44 -23.09
CA LEU A 252 7.25 -12.49 -22.12
C LEU A 252 8.26 -13.51 -22.64
N SER A 253 8.21 -13.85 -23.93
CA SER A 253 9.13 -14.83 -24.54
C SER A 253 10.57 -14.33 -24.68
N THR A 254 10.77 -13.00 -24.66
CA THR A 254 12.11 -12.39 -24.77
C THR A 254 12.86 -12.27 -23.43
N VAL A 255 12.18 -12.54 -22.31
CA VAL A 255 12.75 -12.36 -20.97
C VAL A 255 13.12 -13.72 -20.38
N ASP A 256 14.39 -13.92 -20.06
CA ASP A 256 14.82 -15.05 -19.23
C ASP A 256 14.52 -14.75 -17.76
N PHE A 257 13.35 -15.20 -17.30
CA PHE A 257 12.90 -14.99 -15.92
C PHE A 257 13.85 -15.57 -14.87
N LYS A 258 14.60 -16.63 -15.19
CA LYS A 258 15.51 -17.25 -14.24
C LYS A 258 16.76 -16.40 -14.07
N GLU A 259 17.32 -15.95 -15.19
CA GLU A 259 18.48 -15.04 -15.19
C GLU A 259 18.12 -13.71 -14.51
N GLU A 260 16.99 -13.11 -14.88
CA GLU A 260 16.54 -11.83 -14.30
C GLU A 260 16.21 -11.94 -12.82
N PHE A 261 15.63 -13.06 -12.39
CA PHE A 261 15.43 -13.33 -10.96
C PHE A 261 16.75 -13.38 -10.21
N ASN A 262 17.75 -14.10 -10.74
CA ASN A 262 19.06 -14.20 -10.11
C ASN A 262 19.78 -12.84 -10.10
N ASN A 263 19.82 -12.13 -11.22
CA ASN A 263 20.45 -10.81 -11.35
C ASN A 263 19.81 -9.79 -10.40
N SER A 264 18.48 -9.71 -10.36
CA SER A 264 17.77 -8.77 -9.49
C SER A 264 17.92 -9.12 -8.01
N ARG A 265 17.91 -10.41 -7.67
CA ARG A 265 18.17 -10.90 -6.31
C ARG A 265 19.59 -10.59 -5.88
N GLU A 266 20.56 -10.76 -6.77
CA GLU A 266 21.98 -10.56 -6.49
C GLU A 266 22.33 -9.08 -6.34
N ALA A 267 21.81 -8.24 -7.24
CA ALA A 267 21.96 -6.80 -7.16
C ALA A 267 21.35 -6.24 -5.87
N ALA A 268 20.19 -6.75 -5.45
CA ALA A 268 19.52 -6.39 -4.18
C ALA A 268 19.46 -4.86 -3.94
N LEU A 269 19.19 -4.11 -5.01
CA LEU A 269 19.46 -2.68 -5.07
C LEU A 269 18.74 -1.88 -3.97
N ASP A 270 17.50 -2.24 -3.64
CA ASP A 270 16.70 -1.52 -2.65
C ASP A 270 17.27 -1.68 -1.22
N LEU A 271 17.60 -2.90 -0.81
CA LEU A 271 18.23 -3.11 0.51
C LEU A 271 19.69 -2.64 0.54
N ARG A 272 20.39 -2.67 -0.60
CA ARG A 272 21.74 -2.11 -0.74
C ARG A 272 21.73 -0.61 -0.47
N ASN A 273 20.82 0.12 -1.13
CA ASN A 273 20.56 1.53 -0.88
C ASN A 273 20.31 1.82 0.60
N ALA A 274 19.46 1.02 1.24
CA ALA A 274 19.15 1.15 2.66
C ALA A 274 20.40 0.95 3.53
N ALA A 275 21.24 -0.04 3.22
CA ALA A 275 22.46 -0.33 3.97
C ALA A 275 23.47 0.83 3.89
N TYR A 276 23.73 1.37 2.69
CA TYR A 276 24.59 2.54 2.52
C TYR A 276 24.03 3.79 3.19
N LEU A 277 22.72 4.02 3.09
CA LEU A 277 22.08 5.16 3.75
C LEU A 277 22.22 5.07 5.28
N ILE A 278 21.98 3.90 5.86
CA ILE A 278 22.12 3.65 7.30
C ILE A 278 23.57 3.84 7.75
N ASP A 279 24.52 3.26 7.02
CA ASP A 279 25.95 3.39 7.32
C ASP A 279 26.41 4.85 7.27
N TYR A 280 26.02 5.56 6.21
CA TYR A 280 26.35 6.97 6.03
C TYR A 280 25.75 7.86 7.13
N SER A 281 24.47 7.70 7.44
CA SER A 281 23.81 8.44 8.53
C SER A 281 24.46 8.16 9.88
N TYR A 282 24.86 6.91 10.14
CA TYR A 282 25.52 6.53 11.38
C TYR A 282 26.93 7.10 11.49
N GLN A 283 27.77 6.95 10.45
CA GLN A 283 29.18 7.36 10.51
C GLN A 283 29.37 8.88 10.61
N LEU A 284 28.39 9.65 10.13
CA LEU A 284 28.45 11.11 10.16
C LEU A 284 27.53 11.74 11.20
N ASP A 285 26.78 10.92 11.96
CA ASP A 285 25.80 11.39 12.95
C ASP A 285 24.77 12.38 12.37
N ILE A 286 24.35 12.12 11.12
CA ILE A 286 23.44 12.99 10.36
C ILE A 286 22.05 12.37 10.25
N TYR A 287 21.18 12.76 11.17
CA TYR A 287 19.78 12.37 11.16
C TYR A 287 18.88 13.50 10.68
N GLY A 288 17.80 13.14 9.98
CA GLY A 288 16.84 14.09 9.45
C GLY A 288 15.90 14.69 10.50
N TRP A 289 15.74 14.04 11.65
CA TRP A 289 14.87 14.47 12.76
C TRP A 289 13.42 14.81 12.33
N GLY A 290 12.91 14.10 11.32
CA GLY A 290 11.57 14.34 10.76
C GLY A 290 11.56 15.36 9.61
N GLY A 291 12.71 15.92 9.24
CA GLY A 291 12.82 16.94 8.19
C GLY A 291 12.42 16.41 6.81
N ALA A 292 12.83 15.19 6.43
CA ALA A 292 12.43 14.62 5.14
C ALA A 292 10.94 14.28 5.15
N SER A 293 10.44 13.79 6.29
CA SER A 293 9.01 13.53 6.49
C SER A 293 8.17 14.80 6.36
N TRP A 294 8.62 15.89 6.96
CA TRP A 294 8.00 17.22 6.86
C TRP A 294 8.02 17.75 5.43
N ASN A 295 9.18 17.69 4.77
CA ASN A 295 9.32 18.12 3.38
C ASN A 295 8.34 17.37 2.46
N ARG A 296 8.22 16.04 2.61
CA ARG A 296 7.24 15.25 1.85
C ARG A 296 5.80 15.68 2.11
N PHE A 297 5.46 16.02 3.35
CA PHE A 297 4.14 16.57 3.70
C PHE A 297 3.89 17.90 2.99
N ILE A 298 4.84 18.85 3.07
CA ILE A 298 4.75 20.15 2.40
C ILE A 298 4.65 19.98 0.88
N TRP A 299 5.49 19.12 0.29
CA TRP A 299 5.46 18.85 -1.14
C TRP A 299 4.11 18.34 -1.61
N GLN A 300 3.46 17.49 -0.81
CA GLN A 300 2.20 16.86 -1.16
C GLN A 300 0.96 17.72 -0.90
N TYR A 301 0.91 18.42 0.23
CA TYR A 301 -0.30 19.10 0.72
C TYR A 301 -0.29 20.61 0.56
N VAL A 302 0.88 21.24 0.33
CA VAL A 302 0.98 22.69 0.13
C VAL A 302 1.18 22.98 -1.35
N PRO A 303 0.11 23.33 -2.09
CA PRO A 303 0.20 23.60 -3.52
C PRO A 303 0.79 24.98 -3.80
N ALA A 304 1.96 25.02 -4.45
CA ALA A 304 2.66 26.27 -4.80
C ALA A 304 1.80 27.22 -5.65
N THR A 305 0.84 26.70 -6.41
CA THR A 305 -0.10 27.49 -7.23
C THR A 305 -0.98 28.42 -6.40
N PHE A 306 -1.37 28.02 -5.18
CA PHE A 306 -2.26 28.83 -4.34
C PHE A 306 -1.51 29.73 -3.36
N VAL A 307 -0.38 29.25 -2.81
CA VAL A 307 0.36 29.96 -1.77
C VAL A 307 1.61 30.69 -2.30
N GLY A 308 1.97 30.47 -3.57
CA GLY A 308 3.21 30.95 -4.16
C GLY A 308 4.39 30.01 -3.90
N ARG A 309 5.34 29.98 -4.85
CA ARG A 309 6.54 29.14 -4.78
C ARG A 309 7.44 29.51 -3.60
N ASN A 310 7.71 30.79 -3.41
CA ASN A 310 8.58 31.28 -2.33
C ASN A 310 8.06 30.89 -0.94
N PHE A 311 6.74 30.96 -0.74
CA PHE A 311 6.14 30.55 0.54
C PHE A 311 6.30 29.04 0.76
N LYS A 312 6.01 28.21 -0.25
CA LYS A 312 6.20 26.76 -0.15
C LYS A 312 7.66 26.41 0.15
N GLU A 313 8.61 27.02 -0.56
CA GLU A 313 10.04 26.79 -0.34
C GLU A 313 10.48 27.24 1.06
N SER A 314 9.90 28.31 1.60
CA SER A 314 10.20 28.75 2.99
C SER A 314 9.73 27.77 4.08
N LEU A 315 8.82 26.84 3.74
CA LEU A 315 8.36 25.79 4.65
C LEU A 315 9.22 24.52 4.56
N VAL A 316 10.04 24.37 3.51
CA VAL A 316 10.90 23.20 3.30
C VAL A 316 12.17 23.37 4.11
N ILE A 317 12.58 22.31 4.82
CA ILE A 317 13.84 22.28 5.56
C ILE A 317 14.95 21.91 4.57
N ASP A 318 15.92 22.81 4.41
CA ASP A 318 17.05 22.62 3.50
C ASP A 318 18.00 21.49 3.93
N ASN A 319 18.73 20.93 2.96
CA ASN A 319 19.81 19.96 3.15
C ASN A 319 19.42 18.58 3.73
N VAL A 320 18.14 18.28 3.93
CA VAL A 320 17.72 16.98 4.48
C VAL A 320 17.85 15.84 3.46
N GLU A 321 17.71 16.12 2.16
CA GLU A 321 17.72 15.09 1.09
C GLU A 321 19.05 14.97 0.33
N ARG A 322 20.04 15.85 0.60
CA ARG A 322 21.35 15.87 -0.09
C ARG A 322 22.33 14.77 0.35
N GLN A 323 21.85 13.78 1.08
CA GLN A 323 22.72 12.71 1.61
C GLN A 323 23.19 11.75 0.51
N TYR A 324 22.48 11.64 -0.62
CA TYR A 324 22.87 10.76 -1.72
C TYR A 324 24.15 11.21 -2.43
N ASP A 325 24.31 12.52 -2.65
CA ASP A 325 25.54 13.08 -3.23
C ASP A 325 26.75 12.82 -2.31
N GLY A 326 26.53 12.92 -1.00
CA GLY A 326 27.54 12.60 0.01
C GLY A 326 27.90 11.12 0.07
N ILE A 327 26.91 10.21 -0.08
CA ILE A 327 27.15 8.77 -0.18
C ILE A 327 28.03 8.47 -1.39
N PHE A 328 27.68 9.02 -2.57
CA PHE A 328 28.48 8.84 -3.78
C PHE A 328 29.90 9.37 -3.60
N GLY A 329 30.06 10.60 -3.10
CA GLY A 329 31.36 11.23 -2.91
C GLY A 329 32.29 10.45 -1.96
N ARG A 330 31.72 9.72 -0.99
CA ARG A 330 32.50 8.96 0.00
C ARG A 330 32.76 7.50 -0.39
N THR A 331 31.80 6.85 -1.02
CA THR A 331 31.81 5.39 -1.23
C THR A 331 31.93 5.00 -2.69
N GLY A 332 31.76 5.95 -3.62
CA GLY A 332 31.59 5.67 -5.05
C GLY A 332 30.26 4.98 -5.38
N PHE A 333 29.40 4.74 -4.38
CA PHE A 333 28.11 4.10 -4.58
C PHE A 333 27.14 5.02 -5.32
N GLN A 334 26.68 4.58 -6.49
CA GLN A 334 25.70 5.30 -7.29
C GLN A 334 24.30 4.74 -7.05
N TRP A 335 23.39 5.64 -6.74
CA TRP A 335 21.97 5.32 -6.67
C TRP A 335 21.45 4.97 -8.06
N HIS A 336 20.82 3.80 -8.18
CA HIS A 336 20.26 3.38 -9.46
C HIS A 336 18.84 3.95 -9.63
N GLY A 337 18.57 4.61 -10.74
CA GLY A 337 17.23 5.11 -11.06
C GLY A 337 16.19 3.99 -11.00
N GLY A 338 15.03 4.26 -10.38
CA GLY A 338 13.96 3.27 -10.21
C GLY A 338 14.08 2.37 -8.98
N THR A 339 15.08 2.59 -8.12
CA THR A 339 15.26 1.89 -6.83
C THR A 339 14.85 2.77 -5.65
N THR A 340 14.61 2.17 -4.49
CA THR A 340 14.12 2.87 -3.29
C THR A 340 15.13 2.82 -2.15
N SER A 341 15.03 3.76 -1.20
CA SER A 341 15.76 3.72 0.09
C SER A 341 15.20 2.69 1.07
N THR A 342 14.06 2.11 0.72
CA THR A 342 13.15 1.36 1.59
C THR A 342 12.69 2.16 2.80
N GLY A 343 11.60 1.67 3.40
CA GLY A 343 11.12 2.19 4.66
C GLY A 343 12.12 2.02 5.81
N TYR A 344 13.02 1.03 5.75
CA TYR A 344 14.01 0.79 6.79
C TYR A 344 15.10 1.87 6.77
N GLY A 345 15.69 2.10 5.59
CA GLY A 345 16.70 3.14 5.39
C GLY A 345 16.15 4.52 5.70
N PHE A 346 14.96 4.85 5.16
CA PHE A 346 14.30 6.13 5.41
C PHE A 346 14.01 6.35 6.90
N SER A 347 13.43 5.37 7.59
CA SER A 347 13.11 5.53 9.01
C SER A 347 14.37 5.69 9.87
N TYR A 348 15.44 4.97 9.54
CA TYR A 348 16.72 5.10 10.24
C TYR A 348 17.37 6.46 10.02
N GLN A 349 17.36 6.94 8.77
CA GLN A 349 17.86 8.28 8.43
C GLN A 349 17.15 9.36 9.26
N GLU A 350 15.85 9.24 9.49
CA GLU A 350 15.09 10.26 10.21
C GLU A 350 15.34 10.23 11.72
N PHE A 351 15.37 9.05 12.36
CA PHE A 351 15.40 8.94 13.83
C PHE A 351 16.27 7.80 14.37
N ALA A 352 17.27 7.36 13.62
CA ALA A 352 18.07 6.17 13.93
C ALA A 352 17.17 4.95 14.24
N LEU A 353 17.50 4.19 15.28
CA LEU A 353 16.71 3.03 15.70
C LEU A 353 15.28 3.37 16.16
N LEU A 354 15.03 4.60 16.64
CA LEU A 354 13.69 5.06 17.01
C LEU A 354 12.78 5.26 15.79
N GLY A 355 13.35 5.27 14.57
CA GLY A 355 12.58 5.26 13.33
C GLY A 355 11.60 4.09 13.24
N CYS A 356 11.83 2.99 13.96
CA CYS A 356 10.89 1.87 14.02
C CYS A 356 9.50 2.25 14.54
N LEU A 357 9.39 3.36 15.29
CA LEU A 357 8.12 3.85 15.83
C LEU A 357 7.15 4.32 14.73
N PHE A 358 7.62 4.61 13.51
CA PHE A 358 6.73 4.84 12.37
C PHE A 358 5.80 3.66 12.08
N TYR A 359 6.14 2.44 12.47
CA TYR A 359 5.39 1.25 12.08
C TYR A 359 4.34 0.84 13.12
N TRP A 360 4.48 1.29 14.37
CA TRP A 360 3.50 1.01 15.42
C TRP A 360 2.11 1.62 15.13
N PRO A 361 1.97 2.91 14.74
CA PRO A 361 0.67 3.48 14.44
C PRO A 361 0.00 2.82 13.24
N ILE A 362 0.79 2.45 12.22
CA ILE A 362 0.32 1.69 11.05
C ILE A 362 -0.28 0.36 11.51
N GLY A 363 0.48 -0.42 12.29
CA GLY A 363 0.02 -1.68 12.86
C GLY A 363 -1.26 -1.52 13.68
N PHE A 364 -1.29 -0.54 14.59
CA PHE A 364 -2.44 -0.25 15.45
C PHE A 364 -3.70 0.05 14.65
N LEU A 365 -3.60 1.01 13.72
CA LEU A 365 -4.72 1.42 12.88
C LEU A 365 -5.24 0.25 12.03
N MET A 366 -4.34 -0.51 11.40
CA MET A 366 -4.73 -1.66 10.58
C MET A 366 -5.38 -2.77 11.42
N GLY A 367 -4.90 -3.02 12.64
CA GLY A 367 -5.53 -3.97 13.57
C GLY A 367 -6.94 -3.55 13.98
N ARG A 368 -7.16 -2.25 14.23
CA ARG A 368 -8.49 -1.69 14.53
C ARG A 368 -9.45 -1.84 13.35
N LEU A 369 -8.99 -1.47 12.15
CA LEU A 369 -9.78 -1.55 10.92
C LEU A 369 -10.11 -2.98 10.54
N TRP A 370 -9.17 -3.91 10.70
CA TRP A 370 -9.38 -5.34 10.49
C TRP A 370 -10.51 -5.88 11.38
N LEU A 371 -10.40 -5.68 12.69
CA LEU A 371 -11.38 -6.20 13.64
C LEU A 371 -12.80 -5.64 13.38
N ARG A 372 -12.90 -4.33 13.11
CA ARG A 372 -14.19 -3.69 12.79
C ARG A 372 -14.76 -4.23 11.47
N SER A 373 -13.91 -4.43 10.47
CA SER A 373 -14.31 -4.96 9.18
C SER A 373 -14.91 -6.37 9.28
N LEU A 374 -14.30 -7.24 10.08
CA LEU A 374 -14.81 -8.60 10.32
C LEU A 374 -16.16 -8.61 11.05
N ARG A 375 -16.45 -7.56 11.84
CA ARG A 375 -17.73 -7.35 12.51
C ARG A 375 -18.81 -6.72 11.61
N GLY A 376 -18.53 -6.53 10.32
CA GLY A 376 -19.50 -6.01 9.35
C GLY A 376 -19.54 -4.48 9.23
N ASP A 377 -18.58 -3.75 9.81
CA ASP A 377 -18.49 -2.30 9.63
C ASP A 377 -17.99 -1.96 8.22
N ILE A 378 -18.90 -1.55 7.34
CA ILE A 378 -18.60 -1.18 5.96
C ILE A 378 -17.55 -0.07 5.86
N TRP A 379 -17.53 0.88 6.79
CA TRP A 379 -16.57 1.99 6.74
C TRP A 379 -15.18 1.50 7.06
N ALA A 380 -15.06 0.56 8.00
CA ALA A 380 -13.79 -0.09 8.26
C ALA A 380 -13.34 -0.94 7.06
N GLN A 381 -14.27 -1.61 6.37
CA GLN A 381 -13.96 -2.39 5.16
C GLN A 381 -13.43 -1.51 4.02
N LEU A 382 -14.08 -0.35 3.81
CA LEU A 382 -13.68 0.65 2.81
C LEU A 382 -12.39 1.39 3.16
N LEU A 383 -11.96 1.38 4.43
CA LEU A 383 -10.65 1.90 4.82
C LEU A 383 -9.58 0.81 4.73
N TYR A 384 -9.84 -0.38 5.26
CA TYR A 384 -8.85 -1.45 5.39
C TYR A 384 -8.35 -1.96 4.04
N ALA A 385 -9.26 -2.30 3.12
CA ALA A 385 -8.89 -2.94 1.87
C ALA A 385 -8.03 -2.00 0.99
N PRO A 386 -8.39 -0.71 0.83
CA PRO A 386 -7.55 0.23 0.08
C PRO A 386 -6.22 0.61 0.74
N THR A 387 -6.09 0.48 2.07
CA THR A 387 -4.88 0.95 2.78
C THR A 387 -3.89 -0.16 3.12
N ILE A 388 -4.23 -1.43 2.93
CA ILE A 388 -3.32 -2.53 3.23
C ILE A 388 -2.09 -2.54 2.31
N GLY A 389 -2.25 -2.25 1.01
CA GLY A 389 -1.11 -2.11 0.12
C GLY A 389 -0.22 -0.93 0.52
N LEU A 390 -0.80 0.20 0.94
CA LEU A 390 -0.05 1.35 1.48
C LEU A 390 0.74 0.99 2.74
N ALA A 391 0.19 0.14 3.60
CA ALA A 391 0.89 -0.35 4.77
C ALA A 391 2.11 -1.22 4.39
N LEU A 392 2.09 -1.91 3.24
CA LEU A 392 3.26 -2.63 2.72
C LEU A 392 4.23 -1.71 1.99
N VAL A 393 3.73 -0.71 1.25
CA VAL A 393 4.55 0.32 0.61
C VAL A 393 5.35 1.11 1.64
N ALA A 394 4.82 1.28 2.84
CA ALA A 394 5.56 1.87 3.96
C ALA A 394 6.91 1.20 4.21
N TYR A 395 7.02 -0.11 4.00
CA TYR A 395 8.26 -0.89 4.14
C TYR A 395 9.13 -0.87 2.89
N THR A 396 8.53 -0.92 1.70
CA THR A 396 9.29 -1.02 0.44
C THR A 396 9.77 0.32 -0.08
N HIS A 397 9.16 1.44 0.33
CA HIS A 397 9.51 2.78 -0.16
C HIS A 397 9.83 3.73 1.01
N HIS A 398 8.80 4.17 1.73
CA HIS A 398 8.94 5.03 2.91
C HIS A 398 7.63 5.06 3.72
N PRO A 399 7.67 5.17 5.06
CA PRO A 399 6.47 5.20 5.89
C PRO A 399 5.52 6.35 5.56
N MET A 400 6.03 7.48 5.06
CA MET A 400 5.21 8.62 4.68
C MET A 400 4.22 8.31 3.55
N ALA A 401 4.42 7.25 2.75
CA ALA A 401 3.45 6.85 1.74
C ALA A 401 2.09 6.51 2.39
N PHE A 402 2.11 5.81 3.52
CA PHE A 402 0.92 5.53 4.31
C PHE A 402 0.37 6.79 4.97
N TYR A 403 1.23 7.57 5.65
CA TYR A 403 0.80 8.74 6.42
C TYR A 403 0.23 9.88 5.57
N LEU A 404 0.67 10.02 4.32
CA LEU A 404 0.14 11.02 3.41
C LEU A 404 -1.14 10.52 2.74
N GLN A 405 -1.22 9.25 2.33
CA GLN A 405 -2.39 8.78 1.58
C GLN A 405 -3.56 8.35 2.47
N PHE A 406 -3.29 7.85 3.68
CA PHE A 406 -4.34 7.42 4.61
C PHE A 406 -5.35 8.53 4.96
N PRO A 407 -4.94 9.77 5.31
CA PRO A 407 -5.89 10.85 5.59
C PRO A 407 -6.80 11.18 4.41
N LEU A 408 -6.28 11.10 3.18
CA LEU A 408 -7.05 11.35 1.97
C LEU A 408 -8.13 10.28 1.77
N ILE A 409 -7.76 9.01 1.90
CA ILE A 409 -8.69 7.88 1.84
C ILE A 409 -9.72 7.97 2.98
N TRP A 410 -9.28 8.32 4.17
CA TRP A 410 -10.15 8.52 5.33
C TRP A 410 -11.16 9.65 5.13
N LEU A 411 -10.73 10.77 4.55
CA LEU A 411 -11.60 11.89 4.20
C LEU A 411 -12.64 11.46 3.16
N ALA A 412 -12.23 10.75 2.11
CA ALA A 412 -13.14 10.24 1.08
C ALA A 412 -14.21 9.32 1.67
N VAL A 413 -13.82 8.34 2.49
CA VAL A 413 -14.77 7.42 3.16
C VAL A 413 -15.68 8.18 4.13
N THR A 414 -15.16 9.16 4.85
CA THR A 414 -15.96 10.00 5.77
C THR A 414 -16.97 10.84 5.00
N ALA A 415 -16.60 11.42 3.86
CA ALA A 415 -17.51 12.17 3.00
C ALA A 415 -18.67 11.31 2.51
N ILE A 416 -18.40 10.06 2.08
CA ILE A 416 -19.43 9.08 1.71
C ILE A 416 -20.36 8.82 2.90
N ARG A 417 -19.79 8.58 4.08
CA ARG A 417 -20.56 8.32 5.30
C ARG A 417 -21.49 9.46 5.65
N VAL A 418 -21.01 10.70 5.58
CA VAL A 418 -21.81 11.90 5.83
C VAL A 418 -22.93 12.01 4.79
N ALA A 419 -22.63 11.84 3.50
CA ALA A 419 -23.63 11.86 2.43
C ALA A 419 -24.74 10.80 2.65
N CYS A 420 -24.37 9.58 3.02
CA CYS A 420 -25.32 8.49 3.30
C CYS A 420 -26.20 8.80 4.53
N SER A 421 -25.64 9.42 5.57
CA SER A 421 -26.38 9.74 6.79
C SER A 421 -27.50 10.76 6.57
N ARG A 422 -27.35 11.66 5.59
CA ARG A 422 -28.39 12.63 5.22
C ARG A 422 -29.59 11.96 4.55
N HIS A 423 -29.36 10.99 3.66
CA HIS A 423 -30.43 10.20 3.03
C HIS A 423 -31.21 9.32 4.02
N LEU A 424 -30.55 8.82 5.07
CA LEU A 424 -31.21 8.07 6.15
C LEU A 424 -32.14 8.94 7.00
N ARG A 425 -31.88 10.25 7.14
CA ARG A 425 -32.78 11.17 7.87
C ARG A 425 -34.01 11.56 7.06
N LEU A 426 -33.91 11.61 5.74
CA LEU A 426 -35.01 11.99 4.84
C LEU A 426 -36.04 10.88 4.60
N THR A 427 -35.71 9.63 4.95
CA THR A 427 -36.57 8.45 4.73
C THR A 427 -37.30 7.97 5.97
N VAL A 428 -37.06 8.60 7.13
CA VAL A 428 -37.82 8.34 8.36
C VAL A 428 -38.90 9.43 8.44
N PRO A 429 -40.20 9.10 8.32
CA PRO A 429 -41.26 10.07 8.59
C PRO A 429 -41.09 10.61 10.02
N PRO A 430 -41.38 11.89 10.29
CA PRO A 430 -41.38 12.40 11.65
C PRO A 430 -42.28 11.48 12.50
N ALA A 431 -41.73 11.04 13.63
CA ALA A 431 -42.27 9.93 14.41
C ALA A 431 -43.76 10.10 14.68
N ALA A 432 -44.59 9.24 14.08
CA ALA A 432 -45.94 9.03 14.56
C ALA A 432 -45.84 8.55 16.01
N THR A 433 -46.61 9.23 16.84
CA THR A 433 -46.77 9.11 18.29
C THR A 433 -46.58 7.68 18.81
N ARG A 434 -45.69 7.51 19.79
CA ARG A 434 -45.43 6.27 20.52
C ARG A 434 -46.74 5.55 20.90
N GLN A 435 -47.06 4.44 20.25
CA GLN A 435 -47.83 3.38 20.89
C GLN A 435 -46.87 2.32 21.41
N ARG A 436 -46.86 2.17 22.75
CA ARG A 436 -46.21 1.07 23.46
C ARG A 436 -46.81 -0.25 22.99
N SER A 437 -46.00 -1.15 22.45
CA SER A 437 -46.29 -2.58 22.50
C SER A 437 -45.02 -3.43 22.55
N SER A 438 -44.96 -4.23 23.63
CA SER A 438 -44.36 -5.56 23.80
C SER A 438 -42.85 -5.81 23.53
N PRO A 439 -42.14 -6.49 24.46
CA PRO A 439 -40.76 -6.88 24.26
C PRO A 439 -40.66 -8.09 23.31
N PHE A 440 -40.22 -7.84 22.08
CA PHE A 440 -39.88 -8.88 21.12
C PHE A 440 -38.55 -9.54 21.55
N ARG A 441 -38.60 -10.81 22.00
CA ARG A 441 -37.43 -11.67 22.18
C ARG A 441 -36.88 -12.05 20.80
N GLY A 442 -35.76 -11.45 20.41
CA GLY A 442 -34.98 -11.87 19.24
C GLY A 442 -34.07 -13.08 19.55
N PRO A 443 -33.61 -13.80 18.51
CA PRO A 443 -32.92 -15.09 18.65
C PRO A 443 -31.53 -14.94 19.28
N GLN A 444 -31.21 -15.89 20.15
CA GLN A 444 -29.89 -16.03 20.76
C GLN A 444 -28.82 -16.18 19.68
N THR A 445 -27.81 -15.32 19.74
CA THR A 445 -26.60 -15.44 18.93
C THR A 445 -25.67 -16.42 19.63
N GLU A 446 -25.65 -17.66 19.13
CA GLU A 446 -24.62 -18.62 19.51
C GLU A 446 -23.24 -18.15 19.05
N GLY A 447 -22.38 -17.89 20.03
CA GLY A 447 -21.10 -18.60 20.13
C GLY A 447 -20.00 -18.27 19.12
N TRP A 448 -19.46 -17.05 19.13
CA TRP A 448 -18.06 -16.83 18.72
C TRP A 448 -17.21 -16.48 19.94
N ARG A 449 -16.70 -17.52 20.62
CA ARG A 449 -15.52 -17.39 21.47
C ARG A 449 -14.30 -17.53 20.56
N LEU A 450 -13.60 -16.41 20.36
CA LEU A 450 -12.25 -16.42 19.80
C LEU A 450 -11.36 -17.25 20.74
N ARG A 451 -10.94 -18.42 20.28
CA ARG A 451 -9.74 -19.11 20.77
C ARG A 451 -8.64 -18.95 19.73
#